data_AF-A0AAW0Q325-F1
#
_entry.id   AF-A0AAW0Q325-F1
#
_cell.length_a   1.000
_cell.length_b   1.000
_cell.length_c   1.000
_cell.angle_alpha   90.00
_cell.angle_beta   90.00
_cell.angle_gamma   90.00
#
_symmetry.space_group_name_H-M   'P 1'
#
loop_
_entity.id
_entity.type
_entity.pdbx_description
1 polymer ?
#
loop_
_entity_poly.entity_id
_entity_poly.type
_entity_poly.pdbx_seq_one_letter_code
_entity_poly.pdbx_strand_id
1 'polypeptide(L)'
;MFSTDLIESKQERVAINGVEPQMIGMLVSYAYTSEVYISKANVQALLAAANLLDVMAVREACCRFMERQMDEMNCVGIHCFAEAHSCKVLEKRSMDYILEHFSSVYQQEEFLSLCVDKLTEIIASDHLNVPKEEVVFEAAVLWLNKCPSRKQNFEKVLENVRLPLISPYYLHDVIESLEVVKDNQACQRLISEAKDYLLLKDRRGELYCPRARPRRSTGTAEVIVTVGGEDDKVVLRSVESFDPVTNQWKNLACLPFAVSKHGLVVSDSTLYLAGGEFPDGSASREMWRYDPCFDSWIEMAPMNVARSELGLVMLDGFVYAVGGWEGRSRLDSVECYNPHTNCWQFTQSVKMAVTSPAVVALDGLLYVTGGAVLEDGDGTDLAQVYNPKTATWTEVAPMQIARSGSAACTLKGKIYVIGGWHASTENTDKVECYNPKTNQWTMCAPMKERRYRPGAAVVDGKIYVLGGEEGWDRYHDTIERYCEDTDTWEIVGEMPTSRSWLSCVSLQLRKDIHSCPGTPND
;
A
#
# COMPACT_ATOMS: atom_id res chain seq x y z
N MET A 1 38.62 23.97 24.01
CA MET A 1 39.98 23.90 23.45
C MET A 1 40.99 24.64 24.32
N PHE A 2 40.80 25.93 24.64
CA PHE A 2 41.80 26.73 25.37
C PHE A 2 41.61 26.81 26.90
N SER A 3 40.48 26.32 27.41
CA SER A 3 40.09 26.38 28.83
C SER A 3 40.05 25.02 29.53
N THR A 4 40.56 23.98 28.88
CA THR A 4 40.63 22.58 29.37
C THR A 4 42.07 22.08 29.33
N ASP A 5 42.41 21.03 30.10
CA ASP A 5 43.75 20.39 30.19
C ASP A 5 44.23 19.67 28.90
N LEU A 6 43.73 20.11 27.74
CA LEU A 6 44.16 19.65 26.43
C LEU A 6 45.55 20.21 26.09
N ILE A 7 46.33 19.51 25.26
CA ILE A 7 47.72 19.85 24.92
C ILE A 7 47.83 21.27 24.33
N GLU A 8 46.80 21.66 23.57
CA GLU A 8 46.61 22.94 22.94
C GLU A 8 46.61 24.12 23.93
N SER A 9 46.21 23.88 25.20
CA SER A 9 46.25 24.91 26.26
C SER A 9 47.67 25.32 26.66
N LYS A 10 48.67 24.48 26.37
CA LYS A 10 50.09 24.69 26.72
C LYS A 10 50.96 25.05 25.51
N GLN A 11 50.37 25.16 24.32
CA GLN A 11 51.06 25.50 23.09
C GLN A 11 50.94 27.01 22.79
N GLU A 12 52.04 27.66 22.44
CA GLU A 12 52.03 29.07 22.01
C GLU A 12 51.38 29.27 20.63
N ARG A 13 51.32 28.21 19.81
CA ARG A 13 50.72 28.22 18.48
C ARG A 13 49.93 26.94 18.26
N VAL A 14 48.66 27.09 17.91
CA VAL A 14 47.75 25.99 17.57
C VAL A 14 47.34 26.14 16.11
N ALA A 15 47.56 25.10 15.31
CA ALA A 15 47.15 25.08 13.91
C ALA A 15 45.70 24.61 13.80
N ILE A 16 44.80 25.51 13.38
CA ILE A 16 43.41 25.18 13.10
C ILE A 16 43.32 24.80 11.62
N ASN A 17 43.13 23.50 11.36
CA ASN A 17 43.02 22.98 10.00
C ASN A 17 41.57 23.03 9.51
N GLY A 18 41.38 23.18 8.20
CA GLY A 18 40.06 23.10 7.55
C GLY A 18 39.25 24.41 7.58
N VAL A 19 39.85 25.54 7.98
CA VAL A 19 39.17 26.83 7.99
C VAL A 19 40.04 27.92 7.38
N GLU A 20 39.45 28.78 6.56
CA GLU A 20 40.13 29.93 5.99
C GLU A 20 40.44 31.00 7.05
N PRO A 21 41.65 31.59 7.07
CA PRO A 21 42.04 32.61 8.06
C PRO A 21 41.07 33.80 8.12
N GLN A 22 40.49 34.17 6.98
CA GLN A 22 39.54 35.27 6.89
C GLN A 22 38.24 34.97 7.66
N MET A 23 37.75 33.73 7.63
CA MET A 23 36.53 33.34 8.33
C MET A 23 36.72 33.32 9.85
N ILE A 24 37.90 32.88 10.32
CA ILE A 24 38.28 32.99 11.73
C ILE A 24 38.28 34.46 12.17
N GLY A 25 38.89 35.35 11.35
CA GLY A 25 38.88 36.79 11.62
C GLY A 25 37.46 37.36 11.73
N MET A 26 36.53 36.92 10.88
CA MET A 26 35.13 37.33 10.94
C MET A 26 34.43 36.84 12.22
N LEU A 27 34.68 35.61 12.66
CA LEU A 27 34.12 35.07 13.90
C LEU A 27 34.68 35.76 15.14
N VAL A 28 35.96 36.09 15.15
CA VAL A 28 36.58 36.88 16.22
C VAL A 28 35.98 38.29 16.24
N SER A 29 35.85 38.94 15.09
CA SER A 29 35.20 40.26 14.99
C SER A 29 33.78 40.19 15.54
N TYR A 30 33.00 39.19 15.13
CA TYR A 30 31.65 38.93 15.64
C TYR A 30 31.61 38.76 17.16
N ALA A 31 32.59 38.08 17.76
CA ALA A 31 32.64 37.93 19.22
C ALA A 31 32.77 39.28 19.97
N TYR A 32 33.37 40.30 19.34
CA TYR A 32 33.51 41.64 19.92
C TYR A 32 32.39 42.60 19.49
N THR A 33 31.84 42.47 18.29
CA THR A 33 30.87 43.44 17.73
C THR A 33 29.43 42.95 17.75
N SER A 34 29.19 41.64 17.88
CA SER A 34 27.89 40.98 17.65
C SER A 34 27.32 41.17 16.23
N GLU A 35 28.14 41.59 15.27
CA GLU A 35 27.75 41.81 13.87
C GLU A 35 28.62 40.97 12.92
N VAL A 36 27.99 40.33 11.92
CA VAL A 36 28.68 39.56 10.89
C VAL A 36 27.99 39.76 9.53
N TYR A 37 28.80 39.92 8.48
CA TYR A 37 28.30 40.10 7.11
C TYR A 37 28.34 38.76 6.34
N ILE A 38 27.19 38.30 5.86
CA ILE A 38 27.04 37.03 5.13
C ILE A 38 26.71 37.34 3.67
N SER A 39 27.40 36.67 2.75
CA SER A 39 27.31 36.82 1.29
C SER A 39 27.43 35.46 0.60
N LYS A 40 27.08 35.40 -0.70
CA LYS A 40 27.23 34.15 -1.49
C LYS A 40 28.66 33.62 -1.53
N ALA A 41 29.66 34.51 -1.48
CA ALA A 41 31.06 34.14 -1.58
C ALA A 41 31.65 33.59 -0.27
N ASN A 42 31.16 34.03 0.90
CA ASN A 42 31.72 33.62 2.19
C ASN A 42 30.86 32.63 2.98
N VAL A 43 29.58 32.45 2.64
CA VAL A 43 28.63 31.70 3.49
C VAL A 43 29.03 30.25 3.74
N GLN A 44 29.59 29.54 2.76
CA GLN A 44 30.04 28.15 2.93
C GLN A 44 31.23 28.06 3.88
N ALA A 45 32.31 28.80 3.60
CA ALA A 45 33.50 28.80 4.44
C ALA A 45 33.22 29.34 5.85
N LEU A 46 32.34 30.34 5.98
CA LEU A 46 31.91 30.87 7.27
C LEU A 46 31.04 29.87 8.05
N LEU A 47 30.14 29.12 7.39
CA LEU A 47 29.36 28.07 8.04
C LEU A 47 30.28 26.96 8.56
N ALA A 48 31.24 26.51 7.76
CA ALA A 48 32.21 25.50 8.15
C ALA A 48 33.04 25.95 9.38
N ALA A 49 33.52 27.20 9.36
CA ALA A 49 34.23 27.81 10.47
C ALA A 49 33.37 27.90 11.75
N ALA A 50 32.14 28.39 11.62
CA ALA A 50 31.21 28.57 12.73
C ALA A 50 30.81 27.23 13.34
N ASN A 51 30.67 26.18 12.53
CA ASN A 51 30.37 24.84 13.00
C ASN A 51 31.56 24.21 13.74
N LEU A 52 32.79 24.39 13.23
CA LEU A 52 33.99 23.88 13.89
C LEU A 52 34.23 24.54 15.26
N LEU A 53 33.98 25.84 15.36
CA LEU A 53 34.19 26.63 16.58
C LEU A 53 32.94 26.76 17.46
N ASP A 54 31.87 26.05 17.11
CA ASP A 54 30.61 25.99 17.88
C ASP A 54 29.90 27.36 18.07
N VAL A 55 30.04 28.27 17.09
CA VAL A 55 29.40 29.59 17.09
C VAL A 55 27.98 29.50 16.52
N MET A 56 27.05 29.02 17.35
CA MET A 56 25.67 28.67 16.94
C MET A 56 24.92 29.80 16.24
N ALA A 57 25.00 31.04 16.73
CA ALA A 57 24.26 32.16 16.15
C ALA A 57 24.68 32.47 14.70
N VAL A 58 25.99 32.41 14.41
CA VAL A 58 26.51 32.60 13.05
C VAL A 58 26.17 31.39 12.19
N ARG A 59 26.25 30.17 12.74
CA ARG A 59 25.85 28.95 12.04
C ARG A 59 24.41 29.03 11.56
N GLU A 60 23.49 29.36 12.45
CA GLU A 60 22.07 29.52 12.11
C GLU A 60 21.81 30.64 11.10
N ALA A 61 22.51 31.77 11.22
CA ALA A 61 22.39 32.87 10.27
C ALA A 61 22.86 32.46 8.87
N CYS A 62 23.96 31.69 8.77
CA CYS A 62 24.44 31.12 7.51
C CYS A 62 23.44 30.12 6.92
N CYS A 63 22.87 29.22 7.74
CA CYS A 63 21.83 28.29 7.28
C CYS A 63 20.61 29.02 6.73
N ARG A 64 20.11 30.05 7.43
CA ARG A 64 18.98 30.87 6.96
C ARG A 64 19.29 31.63 5.67
N PHE A 65 20.54 32.07 5.50
CA PHE A 65 20.97 32.73 4.26
C PHE A 65 20.96 31.74 3.09
N MET A 66 21.51 30.53 3.27
CA MET A 66 21.52 29.48 2.25
C MET A 66 20.10 29.05 1.87
N GLU A 67 19.21 28.87 2.86
CA GLU A 67 17.80 28.52 2.62
C GLU A 67 17.08 29.56 1.75
N ARG A 68 17.34 30.86 1.96
CA ARG A 68 16.75 31.95 1.16
C ARG A 68 17.35 32.11 -0.24
N GLN A 69 18.49 31.49 -0.51
CA GLN A 69 19.18 31.56 -1.80
C GLN A 69 19.15 30.23 -2.55
N MET A 70 18.40 29.26 -2.04
CA MET A 70 18.24 27.96 -2.65
C MET A 70 17.44 28.07 -3.94
N ASP A 71 17.97 27.46 -5.00
CA ASP A 71 17.33 27.36 -6.30
C ASP A 71 17.59 25.97 -6.92
N GLU A 72 16.96 25.72 -8.07
CA GLU A 72 17.08 24.45 -8.80
C GLU A 72 18.52 24.11 -9.23
N MET A 73 19.41 25.10 -9.37
CA MET A 73 20.80 24.91 -9.80
C MET A 73 21.73 24.53 -8.65
N ASN A 74 21.43 24.98 -7.43
CA ASN A 74 22.34 24.91 -6.27
C ASN A 74 21.84 24.05 -5.10
N CYS A 75 20.58 23.59 -5.14
CA CYS A 75 19.94 22.90 -4.02
C CYS A 75 20.64 21.58 -3.65
N VAL A 76 21.15 20.84 -4.63
CA VAL A 76 21.86 19.56 -4.43
C VAL A 76 23.19 19.79 -3.72
N GLY A 77 23.94 20.81 -4.14
CA GLY A 77 25.19 21.24 -3.52
C GLY A 77 24.96 21.73 -2.09
N ILE A 78 23.91 22.54 -1.86
CA ILE A 78 23.52 22.97 -0.51
C ILE A 78 23.17 21.77 0.38
N HIS A 79 22.43 20.79 -0.14
CA HIS A 79 22.08 19.57 0.60
C HIS A 79 23.32 18.78 1.01
N CYS A 80 24.19 18.45 0.05
CA CYS A 80 25.42 17.69 0.33
C CYS A 80 26.33 18.46 1.29
N PHE A 81 26.39 19.79 1.18
CA PHE A 81 27.16 20.64 2.09
C PHE A 81 26.58 20.64 3.50
N ALA A 82 25.25 20.73 3.63
CA ALA A 82 24.56 20.69 4.92
C ALA A 82 24.75 19.35 5.63
N GLU A 83 24.67 18.24 4.89
CA GLU A 83 24.93 16.88 5.39
C GLU A 83 26.36 16.74 5.90
N ALA A 84 27.36 17.19 5.11
CA ALA A 84 28.77 17.13 5.48
C ALA A 84 29.09 17.91 6.77
N HIS A 85 28.33 18.98 7.06
CA HIS A 85 28.50 19.80 8.27
C HIS A 85 27.47 19.49 9.36
N SER A 86 26.69 18.40 9.23
CA SER A 86 25.65 18.00 10.20
C SER A 86 24.61 19.10 10.50
N CYS A 87 24.32 19.94 9.52
CA CYS A 87 23.33 21.01 9.60
C CYS A 87 21.92 20.46 9.34
N LYS A 88 21.37 19.70 10.30
CA LYS A 88 20.13 18.90 10.15
C LYS A 88 18.90 19.67 9.65
N VAL A 89 18.73 20.92 10.04
CA VAL A 89 17.60 21.73 9.58
C VAL A 89 17.74 22.07 8.10
N LEU A 90 18.93 22.51 7.66
CA LEU A 90 19.20 22.85 6.27
C LEU A 90 19.24 21.60 5.38
N GLU A 91 19.81 20.50 5.87
CA GLU A 91 19.82 19.19 5.21
C GLU A 91 18.40 18.73 4.88
N LYS A 92 17.47 18.81 5.84
CA LYS A 92 16.06 18.48 5.63
C LYS A 92 15.39 19.44 4.64
N ARG A 93 15.51 20.75 4.84
CA ARG A 93 14.90 21.78 3.96
C ARG A 93 15.36 21.67 2.51
N SER A 94 16.65 21.42 2.31
CA SER A 94 17.23 21.25 0.97
C SER A 94 16.78 19.95 0.31
N MET A 95 16.66 18.84 1.07
CA MET A 95 16.07 17.61 0.54
C MET A 95 14.61 17.81 0.16
N ASP A 96 13.80 18.44 1.03
CA ASP A 96 12.39 18.73 0.74
C ASP A 96 12.26 19.55 -0.56
N TYR A 97 13.11 20.56 -0.76
CA TYR A 97 13.16 21.36 -1.99
C TYR A 97 13.54 20.54 -3.23
N ILE A 98 14.57 19.69 -3.14
CA ILE A 98 14.97 18.78 -4.24
C ILE A 98 13.81 17.88 -4.63
N LEU A 99 13.11 17.32 -3.65
CA LEU A 99 11.97 16.42 -3.88
C LEU A 99 10.79 17.15 -4.49
N GLU A 100 10.48 18.37 -4.04
CA GLU A 100 9.36 19.19 -4.52
C GLU A 100 9.56 19.71 -5.94
N HIS A 101 10.80 20.10 -6.28
CA HIS A 101 11.18 20.69 -7.58
C HIS A 101 11.92 19.71 -8.49
N PHE A 102 11.81 18.40 -8.24
CA PHE A 102 12.60 17.37 -8.93
C PHE A 102 12.57 17.51 -10.46
N SER A 103 11.40 17.84 -11.02
CA SER A 103 11.18 18.00 -12.47
C SER A 103 12.10 19.04 -13.13
N SER A 104 12.59 20.04 -12.39
CA SER A 104 13.58 21.02 -12.86
C SER A 104 15.00 20.65 -12.43
N VAL A 105 15.15 20.07 -11.24
CA VAL A 105 16.45 19.78 -10.61
C VAL A 105 17.21 18.68 -11.34
N TYR A 106 16.54 17.63 -11.86
CA TYR A 106 17.25 16.48 -12.43
C TYR A 106 18.08 16.82 -13.69
N GLN A 107 17.76 17.94 -14.35
CA GLN A 107 18.46 18.40 -15.55
C GLN A 107 19.75 19.18 -15.21
N GLN A 108 19.92 19.59 -13.94
CA GLN A 108 21.00 20.46 -13.54
C GLN A 108 22.32 19.72 -13.29
N GLU A 109 23.43 20.43 -13.47
CA GLU A 109 24.77 19.83 -13.43
C GLU A 109 25.10 19.20 -12.06
N GLU A 110 24.67 19.84 -10.96
CA GLU A 110 24.89 19.28 -9.61
C GLU A 110 24.20 17.93 -9.44
N PHE A 111 22.97 17.78 -9.93
CA PHE A 111 22.26 16.50 -9.89
C PHE A 111 22.97 15.42 -10.73
N LEU A 112 23.39 15.76 -11.95
CA LEU A 112 24.11 14.84 -12.83
C LEU A 112 25.49 14.43 -12.27
N SER A 113 26.05 15.21 -11.35
CA SER A 113 27.32 14.93 -10.69
C SER A 113 27.21 13.99 -9.48
N LEU A 114 26.00 13.69 -9.01
CA LEU A 114 25.75 12.85 -7.83
C LEU A 114 26.41 11.47 -7.91
N CYS A 115 26.79 10.95 -6.74
CA CYS A 115 27.17 9.55 -6.59
C CYS A 115 25.93 8.64 -6.66
N VAL A 116 26.15 7.34 -6.89
CA VAL A 116 25.07 6.34 -6.98
C VAL A 116 24.20 6.38 -5.72
N ASP A 117 24.82 6.38 -4.55
CA ASP A 117 24.11 6.26 -3.27
C ASP A 117 23.16 7.45 -3.03
N LYS A 118 23.63 8.68 -3.26
CA LYS A 118 22.81 9.89 -3.10
C LYS A 118 21.73 10.01 -4.16
N LEU A 119 22.01 9.59 -5.41
CA LEU A 119 20.97 9.50 -6.43
C LEU A 119 19.87 8.51 -6.01
N THR A 120 20.25 7.32 -5.56
CA THR A 120 19.30 6.28 -5.12
C THR A 120 18.45 6.75 -3.95
N GLU A 121 19.04 7.48 -3.00
CA GLU A 121 18.32 8.07 -1.86
C GLU A 121 17.20 9.03 -2.34
N ILE A 122 17.50 9.90 -3.30
CA ILE A 122 16.54 10.87 -3.84
C ILE A 122 15.41 10.15 -4.60
N ILE A 123 15.75 9.28 -5.55
CA ILE A 123 14.75 8.66 -6.43
C ILE A 123 13.90 7.59 -5.72
N ALA A 124 14.42 6.98 -4.65
CA ALA A 124 13.66 6.02 -3.83
C ALA A 124 12.51 6.69 -3.04
N SER A 125 12.62 7.98 -2.74
CA SER A 125 11.70 8.70 -1.85
C SER A 125 10.24 8.68 -2.32
N ASP A 126 9.32 8.29 -1.43
CA ASP A 126 7.86 8.39 -1.63
C ASP A 126 7.36 9.83 -1.81
N HIS A 127 8.15 10.81 -1.36
CA HIS A 127 7.82 12.23 -1.40
C HIS A 127 8.29 12.95 -2.67
N LEU A 128 8.98 12.22 -3.57
CA LEU A 128 9.44 12.76 -4.85
C LEU A 128 8.26 13.28 -5.68
N ASN A 129 8.26 14.58 -5.98
CA ASN A 129 7.17 15.23 -6.69
C ASN A 129 7.35 15.12 -8.21
N VAL A 130 6.81 14.05 -8.77
CA VAL A 130 6.78 13.82 -10.22
C VAL A 130 5.35 13.57 -10.70
N PRO A 131 5.01 14.00 -11.93
CA PRO A 131 3.70 13.71 -12.52
C PRO A 131 3.56 12.24 -12.90
N LYS A 132 4.66 11.59 -13.32
CA LYS A 132 4.71 10.18 -13.71
C LYS A 132 6.09 9.61 -13.47
N GLU A 133 6.17 8.28 -13.40
CA GLU A 133 7.43 7.58 -13.12
C GLU A 133 8.42 7.63 -14.29
N GLU A 134 7.95 7.86 -15.52
CA GLU A 134 8.83 8.06 -16.69
C GLU A 134 9.84 9.20 -16.46
N VAL A 135 9.47 10.26 -15.73
CA VAL A 135 10.38 11.38 -15.40
C VAL A 135 11.55 10.91 -14.53
N VAL A 136 11.31 9.98 -13.61
CA VAL A 136 12.36 9.41 -12.74
C VAL A 136 13.31 8.53 -13.55
N PHE A 137 12.76 7.76 -14.48
CA PHE A 137 13.57 6.97 -15.41
C PHE A 137 14.43 7.87 -16.32
N GLU A 138 13.86 8.94 -16.87
CA GLU A 138 14.58 9.92 -17.70
C GLU A 138 15.73 10.58 -16.92
N ALA A 139 15.50 10.94 -15.65
CA ALA A 139 16.54 11.45 -14.75
C ALA A 139 17.68 10.44 -14.57
N ALA A 140 17.37 9.16 -14.35
CA ALA A 140 18.36 8.10 -14.20
C ALA A 140 19.20 7.90 -15.49
N VAL A 141 18.56 7.97 -16.66
CA VAL A 141 19.24 7.86 -17.97
C VAL A 141 20.13 9.07 -18.24
N LEU A 142 19.67 10.29 -17.94
CA LEU A 142 20.48 11.50 -18.08
C LEU A 142 21.72 11.47 -17.16
N TRP A 143 21.54 11.05 -15.91
CA TRP A 143 22.65 10.85 -14.98
C TRP A 143 23.65 9.78 -15.48
N LEU A 144 23.16 8.69 -16.08
CA LEU A 144 24.01 7.66 -16.67
C LEU A 144 24.80 8.20 -17.86
N ASN A 145 24.17 8.97 -18.74
CA ASN A 145 24.79 9.51 -19.96
C ASN A 145 25.93 10.50 -19.67
N LYS A 146 25.90 11.21 -18.53
CA LYS A 146 26.99 12.12 -18.13
C LYS A 146 28.30 11.38 -17.85
N CYS A 147 28.27 10.14 -17.38
CA CYS A 147 29.47 9.37 -17.08
C CYS A 147 29.30 7.87 -17.39
N PRO A 148 29.80 7.38 -18.54
CA PRO A 148 29.60 6.00 -18.99
C PRO A 148 30.15 4.91 -18.07
N SER A 149 31.10 5.22 -17.17
CA SER A 149 31.61 4.26 -16.18
C SER A 149 30.54 3.83 -15.16
N ARG A 150 29.44 4.59 -15.04
CA ARG A 150 28.31 4.30 -14.15
C ARG A 150 27.45 3.12 -14.60
N LYS A 151 27.63 2.61 -15.84
CA LYS A 151 26.87 1.47 -16.38
C LYS A 151 26.85 0.24 -15.44
N GLN A 152 27.95 -0.03 -14.74
CA GLN A 152 28.04 -1.18 -13.82
C GLN A 152 27.09 -1.09 -12.63
N ASN A 153 26.74 0.12 -12.19
CA ASN A 153 25.89 0.36 -11.02
C ASN A 153 24.45 0.74 -11.42
N PHE A 154 24.11 0.70 -12.70
CA PHE A 154 22.80 1.16 -13.18
C PHE A 154 21.65 0.30 -12.64
N GLU A 155 21.89 -0.98 -12.36
CA GLU A 155 20.90 -1.87 -11.74
C GLU A 155 20.39 -1.34 -10.39
N LYS A 156 21.28 -0.79 -9.55
CA LYS A 156 20.91 -0.21 -8.24
C LYS A 156 20.06 1.03 -8.41
N VAL A 157 20.32 1.82 -9.45
CA VAL A 157 19.52 3.00 -9.77
C VAL A 157 18.14 2.57 -10.26
N LEU A 158 18.09 1.61 -11.19
CA LEU A 158 16.85 1.10 -11.77
C LEU A 158 15.94 0.41 -10.75
N GLU A 159 16.51 -0.26 -9.74
CA GLU A 159 15.77 -0.87 -8.62
C GLU A 159 14.96 0.16 -7.82
N ASN A 160 15.35 1.43 -7.82
CA ASN A 160 14.64 2.51 -7.15
C ASN A 160 13.64 3.24 -8.05
N VAL A 161 13.52 2.82 -9.33
CA VAL A 161 12.48 3.29 -10.26
C VAL A 161 11.28 2.35 -10.19
N ARG A 162 10.08 2.92 -10.06
CA ARG A 162 8.79 2.21 -9.92
C ARG A 162 8.28 1.70 -11.26
N LEU A 163 9.07 0.84 -11.92
CA LEU A 163 8.76 0.27 -13.23
C LEU A 163 7.33 -0.32 -13.36
N PRO A 164 6.74 -0.98 -12.33
CA PRO A 164 5.36 -1.47 -12.41
C PRO A 164 4.29 -0.38 -12.63
N LEU A 165 4.65 0.90 -12.45
CA LEU A 165 3.78 2.07 -12.62
C LEU A 165 4.06 2.87 -13.90
N ILE A 166 4.99 2.40 -14.73
CA ILE A 166 5.31 2.97 -16.03
C ILE A 166 4.38 2.39 -17.10
N SER A 167 4.03 3.19 -18.11
CA SER A 167 3.24 2.73 -19.26
C SER A 167 3.86 1.49 -19.94
N PRO A 168 3.08 0.44 -20.26
CA PRO A 168 3.58 -0.73 -20.98
C PRO A 168 4.30 -0.40 -22.29
N TYR A 169 3.81 0.62 -23.02
CA TYR A 169 4.43 1.10 -24.26
C TYR A 169 5.81 1.70 -24.01
N TYR A 170 5.95 2.53 -22.98
CA TYR A 170 7.23 3.16 -22.63
C TYR A 170 8.24 2.13 -22.11
N LEU A 171 7.75 1.18 -21.29
CA LEU A 171 8.57 0.08 -20.79
C LEU A 171 9.17 -0.76 -21.93
N HIS A 172 8.37 -1.06 -22.97
CA HIS A 172 8.81 -1.84 -24.12
C HIS A 172 9.68 -1.03 -25.10
N ASP A 173 9.20 0.13 -25.53
CA ASP A 173 9.82 0.88 -26.64
C ASP A 173 11.08 1.63 -26.20
N VAL A 174 11.14 2.08 -24.93
CA VAL A 174 12.22 2.94 -24.41
C VAL A 174 13.11 2.21 -23.42
N ILE A 175 12.54 1.62 -22.37
CA ILE A 175 13.33 1.05 -21.27
C ILE A 175 14.03 -0.24 -21.71
N GLU A 176 13.27 -1.18 -22.26
CA GLU A 176 13.78 -2.47 -22.73
C GLU A 176 14.69 -2.33 -23.96
N SER A 177 14.56 -1.24 -24.72
CA SER A 177 15.39 -1.00 -25.90
C SER A 177 16.81 -0.51 -25.57
N LEU A 178 17.04 -0.02 -24.35
CA LEU A 178 18.31 0.56 -23.89
C LEU A 178 19.40 -0.53 -23.72
N GLU A 179 20.60 -0.29 -24.27
CA GLU A 179 21.71 -1.28 -24.26
C GLU A 179 22.11 -1.73 -22.85
N VAL A 180 22.26 -0.77 -21.91
CA VAL A 180 22.64 -1.08 -20.51
C VAL A 180 21.62 -2.00 -19.81
N VAL A 181 20.38 -1.97 -20.27
CA VAL A 181 19.28 -2.80 -19.74
C VAL A 181 19.27 -4.16 -20.42
N LYS A 182 19.49 -4.23 -21.74
CA LYS A 182 19.62 -5.49 -22.48
C LYS A 182 20.80 -6.34 -22.02
N ASP A 183 21.93 -5.69 -21.75
CA ASP A 183 23.17 -6.38 -21.39
C ASP A 183 23.18 -6.85 -19.92
N ASN A 184 22.30 -6.31 -19.07
CA ASN A 184 22.25 -6.65 -17.64
C ASN A 184 21.03 -7.51 -17.29
N GLN A 185 21.30 -8.76 -16.88
CA GLN A 185 20.28 -9.72 -16.47
C GLN A 185 19.45 -9.27 -15.25
N ALA A 186 20.04 -8.53 -14.30
CA ALA A 186 19.32 -7.99 -13.16
C ALA A 186 18.27 -6.96 -13.60
N CYS A 187 18.63 -6.05 -14.52
CA CYS A 187 17.68 -5.09 -15.10
C CYS A 187 16.54 -5.79 -15.84
N GLN A 188 16.84 -6.86 -16.59
CA GLN A 188 15.81 -7.66 -17.28
C GLN A 188 14.82 -8.28 -16.30
N ARG A 189 15.28 -8.80 -15.16
CA ARG A 189 14.37 -9.32 -14.11
C ARG A 189 13.44 -8.24 -13.58
N LEU A 190 13.95 -7.02 -13.34
CA LEU A 190 13.12 -5.90 -12.88
C LEU A 190 12.04 -5.51 -13.90
N ILE A 191 12.32 -5.64 -15.21
CA ILE A 191 11.34 -5.41 -16.28
C ILE A 191 10.33 -6.54 -16.35
N SER A 192 10.76 -7.80 -16.29
CA SER A 192 9.85 -8.95 -16.27
C SER A 192 8.85 -8.85 -15.12
N GLU A 193 9.31 -8.51 -13.92
CA GLU A 193 8.45 -8.27 -12.77
C GLU A 193 7.42 -7.16 -13.03
N ALA A 194 7.86 -6.03 -13.62
CA ALA A 194 6.96 -4.94 -13.96
C ALA A 194 5.92 -5.34 -15.02
N LYS A 195 6.32 -6.12 -16.03
CA LYS A 195 5.42 -6.66 -17.06
C LYS A 195 4.39 -7.60 -16.44
N ASP A 196 4.82 -8.50 -15.54
CA ASP A 196 3.91 -9.42 -14.84
C ASP A 196 2.87 -8.66 -14.01
N TYR A 197 3.28 -7.61 -13.29
CA TYR A 197 2.37 -6.74 -12.53
C TYR A 197 1.34 -6.01 -13.42
N LEU A 198 1.76 -5.56 -14.60
CA LEU A 198 0.90 -4.87 -15.56
C LEU A 198 -0.08 -5.82 -16.26
N LEU A 199 0.34 -7.08 -16.50
CA LEU A 199 -0.47 -8.11 -17.15
C LEU A 199 -1.47 -8.76 -16.18
N LEU A 200 -1.05 -9.07 -14.96
CA LEU A 200 -1.81 -9.84 -13.97
C LEU A 200 -2.58 -8.92 -13.00
N LYS A 201 -3.52 -8.14 -13.54
CA LYS A 201 -4.27 -7.12 -12.78
C LYS A 201 -4.97 -7.65 -11.52
N ASP A 202 -5.58 -8.83 -11.61
CA ASP A 202 -6.33 -9.44 -10.49
C ASP A 202 -5.42 -10.08 -9.43
N ARG A 203 -4.13 -10.24 -9.74
CA ARG A 203 -3.13 -10.83 -8.83
C ARG A 203 -2.11 -9.83 -8.32
N ARG A 204 -2.37 -8.53 -8.47
CA ARG A 204 -1.46 -7.47 -7.98
C ARG A 204 -1.17 -7.57 -6.48
N GLY A 205 -2.13 -8.05 -5.68
CA GLY A 205 -1.92 -8.32 -4.26
C GLY A 205 -0.88 -9.42 -3.99
N GLU A 206 -0.73 -10.39 -4.89
CA GLU A 206 0.31 -11.44 -4.81
C GLU A 206 1.68 -10.90 -5.21
N LEU A 207 1.70 -9.95 -6.16
CA LEU A 207 2.90 -9.34 -6.75
C LEU A 207 3.36 -8.09 -5.99
N TYR A 208 2.92 -7.92 -4.74
CA TYR A 208 3.25 -6.74 -3.96
C TYR A 208 4.77 -6.57 -3.81
N CYS A 209 5.27 -5.41 -4.20
CA CYS A 209 6.62 -4.96 -3.93
C CYS A 209 6.62 -3.44 -3.67
N PRO A 210 7.65 -2.89 -2.99
CA PRO A 210 7.74 -1.44 -2.75
C PRO A 210 7.70 -0.61 -4.04
N ARG A 211 8.09 -1.18 -5.19
CA ARG A 211 8.10 -0.53 -6.51
C ARG A 211 6.72 -0.48 -7.16
N ALA A 212 5.75 -1.26 -6.68
CA ALA A 212 4.36 -1.24 -7.15
C ALA A 212 3.51 -0.17 -6.44
N ARG A 213 4.06 0.52 -5.44
CA ARG A 213 3.37 1.56 -4.68
C ARG A 213 3.45 2.91 -5.38
N PRO A 214 2.34 3.59 -5.70
CA PRO A 214 2.39 4.94 -6.27
C PRO A 214 3.07 5.97 -5.36
N ARG A 215 3.72 6.98 -5.97
CA ARG A 215 4.29 8.11 -5.21
C ARG A 215 3.16 8.96 -4.65
N ARG A 216 3.42 9.69 -3.57
CA ARG A 216 2.39 10.55 -2.96
C ARG A 216 1.93 11.67 -3.89
N SER A 217 2.80 12.08 -4.84
CA SER A 217 2.54 13.15 -5.81
C SER A 217 1.63 12.75 -6.97
N THR A 218 1.48 11.46 -7.29
CA THR A 218 0.73 11.01 -8.48
C THR A 218 -0.79 11.17 -8.33
N GLY A 219 -1.25 11.70 -7.19
CA GLY A 219 -2.67 11.91 -6.93
C GLY A 219 -3.46 10.61 -6.84
N THR A 220 -2.82 9.50 -6.49
CA THR A 220 -3.46 8.20 -6.26
C THR A 220 -3.25 7.76 -4.81
N ALA A 221 -4.29 7.22 -4.19
CA ALA A 221 -4.26 6.63 -2.85
C ALA A 221 -4.74 5.18 -2.93
N GLU A 222 -4.02 4.27 -2.29
CA GLU A 222 -4.56 2.95 -1.99
C GLU A 222 -5.40 3.07 -0.70
N VAL A 223 -6.69 2.84 -0.82
CA VAL A 223 -7.67 2.96 0.25
C VAL A 223 -8.33 1.62 0.52
N ILE A 224 -8.93 1.47 1.69
CA ILE A 224 -9.82 0.36 2.02
C ILE A 224 -11.24 0.82 1.76
N VAL A 225 -11.96 0.16 0.88
CA VAL A 225 -13.39 0.42 0.66
C VAL A 225 -14.19 -0.59 1.48
N THR A 226 -15.12 -0.09 2.30
CA THR A 226 -16.10 -0.88 3.05
C THR A 226 -17.48 -0.72 2.41
N VAL A 227 -18.23 -1.82 2.33
CA VAL A 227 -19.56 -1.83 1.70
C VAL A 227 -20.55 -2.52 2.62
N GLY A 228 -21.70 -1.87 2.83
CA GLY A 228 -22.86 -2.43 3.52
C GLY A 228 -22.55 -2.93 4.93
N GLY A 229 -23.15 -4.08 5.26
CA GLY A 229 -23.09 -4.69 6.59
C GLY A 229 -24.32 -4.35 7.42
N GLU A 230 -24.31 -4.74 8.68
CA GLU A 230 -25.39 -4.48 9.63
C GLU A 230 -24.84 -3.97 10.96
N ASP A 231 -25.57 -3.02 11.54
CA ASP A 231 -25.34 -2.52 12.91
C ASP A 231 -26.45 -3.03 13.85
N ASP A 232 -26.48 -2.51 15.08
CA ASP A 232 -27.46 -2.88 16.11
C ASP A 232 -28.92 -2.54 15.75
N LYS A 233 -29.15 -1.75 14.69
CA LYS A 233 -30.46 -1.20 14.33
C LYS A 233 -30.90 -1.54 12.92
N VAL A 234 -30.00 -1.50 11.96
CA VAL A 234 -30.32 -1.49 10.53
C VAL A 234 -29.26 -2.19 9.68
N VAL A 235 -29.72 -2.75 8.57
CA VAL A 235 -28.86 -3.11 7.45
C VAL A 235 -28.46 -1.84 6.70
N LEU A 236 -27.20 -1.73 6.33
CA LEU A 236 -26.61 -0.51 5.78
C LEU A 236 -26.50 -0.56 4.25
N ARG A 237 -26.57 0.63 3.64
CA ARG A 237 -26.31 0.87 2.21
C ARG A 237 -25.04 1.67 1.95
N SER A 238 -24.34 2.06 3.01
CA SER A 238 -23.18 2.94 2.96
C SER A 238 -22.02 2.27 2.25
N VAL A 239 -21.29 3.09 1.51
CA VAL A 239 -20.02 2.72 0.88
C VAL A 239 -19.02 3.78 1.31
N GLU A 240 -18.00 3.37 2.02
CA GLU A 240 -17.06 4.28 2.68
C GLU A 240 -15.63 3.86 2.31
N SER A 241 -14.76 4.84 2.10
CA SER A 241 -13.35 4.61 1.82
C SER A 241 -12.50 5.16 2.96
N PHE A 242 -11.55 4.37 3.42
CA PHE A 242 -10.60 4.71 4.47
C PHE A 242 -9.20 4.80 3.87
N ASP A 243 -8.55 5.95 4.01
CA ASP A 243 -7.15 6.15 3.64
C ASP A 243 -6.24 5.85 4.85
N PRO A 244 -5.48 4.74 4.85
CA PRO A 244 -4.63 4.38 5.99
C PRO A 244 -3.43 5.30 6.20
N VAL A 245 -3.10 6.16 5.22
CA VAL A 245 -1.99 7.12 5.31
C VAL A 245 -2.44 8.39 6.00
N THR A 246 -3.63 8.90 5.68
CA THR A 246 -4.18 10.13 6.26
C THR A 246 -5.10 9.89 7.46
N ASN A 247 -5.50 8.63 7.68
CA ASN A 247 -6.47 8.22 8.69
C ASN A 247 -7.80 8.98 8.54
N GLN A 248 -8.25 9.12 7.29
CA GLN A 248 -9.48 9.83 6.95
C GLN A 248 -10.47 8.92 6.25
N TRP A 249 -11.75 9.16 6.53
CA TRP A 249 -12.88 8.49 5.88
C TRP A 249 -13.53 9.42 4.85
N LYS A 250 -13.93 8.84 3.71
CA LYS A 250 -14.68 9.52 2.66
C LYS A 250 -15.84 8.64 2.20
N ASN A 251 -17.03 9.23 2.11
CA ASN A 251 -18.20 8.56 1.54
C ASN A 251 -18.05 8.45 0.02
N LEU A 252 -18.41 7.28 -0.51
CA LEU A 252 -18.60 7.04 -1.95
C LEU A 252 -20.10 6.89 -2.24
N ALA A 253 -20.48 6.71 -3.50
CA ALA A 253 -21.88 6.47 -3.84
C ALA A 253 -22.43 5.22 -3.14
N CYS A 254 -23.48 5.44 -2.36
CA CYS A 254 -24.19 4.37 -1.66
C CYS A 254 -24.82 3.39 -2.64
N LEU A 255 -24.96 2.14 -2.21
CA LEU A 255 -25.78 1.14 -2.92
C LEU A 255 -27.23 1.64 -3.03
N PRO A 256 -27.98 1.28 -4.08
CA PRO A 256 -29.39 1.68 -4.20
C PRO A 256 -30.31 1.02 -3.15
N PHE A 257 -29.82 0.01 -2.44
CA PHE A 257 -30.50 -0.76 -1.40
C PHE A 257 -29.56 -1.01 -0.21
N ALA A 258 -30.13 -1.43 0.92
CA ALA A 258 -29.37 -1.91 2.07
C ALA A 258 -29.09 -3.42 1.93
N VAL A 259 -27.87 -3.86 2.26
CA VAL A 259 -27.49 -5.27 2.16
C VAL A 259 -26.42 -5.66 3.20
N SER A 260 -26.58 -6.83 3.82
CA SER A 260 -25.55 -7.50 4.62
C SER A 260 -25.22 -8.88 4.05
N LYS A 261 -24.22 -9.58 4.58
CA LYS A 261 -23.88 -10.97 4.21
C LYS A 261 -23.56 -11.19 2.72
N HIS A 262 -23.24 -10.13 2.00
CA HIS A 262 -22.88 -10.14 0.59
C HIS A 262 -21.38 -10.43 0.43
N GLY A 263 -20.98 -10.79 -0.78
CA GLY A 263 -19.58 -10.85 -1.16
C GLY A 263 -19.15 -9.58 -1.89
N LEU A 264 -17.90 -9.17 -1.71
CA LEU A 264 -17.28 -8.07 -2.44
C LEU A 264 -15.92 -8.50 -2.95
N VAL A 265 -15.64 -8.22 -4.22
CA VAL A 265 -14.33 -8.44 -4.83
C VAL A 265 -13.94 -7.25 -5.70
N VAL A 266 -12.65 -7.12 -5.96
CA VAL A 266 -12.08 -6.07 -6.82
C VAL A 266 -11.35 -6.70 -7.99
N SER A 267 -11.46 -6.08 -9.16
CA SER A 267 -10.63 -6.35 -10.32
C SER A 267 -10.17 -4.99 -10.88
N ASP A 268 -8.85 -4.77 -10.89
CA ASP A 268 -8.22 -3.50 -11.24
C ASP A 268 -8.70 -2.32 -10.37
N SER A 269 -9.67 -1.53 -10.85
CA SER A 269 -10.30 -0.44 -10.11
C SER A 269 -11.82 -0.60 -9.99
N THR A 270 -12.35 -1.76 -10.36
CA THR A 270 -13.78 -2.03 -10.41
C THR A 270 -14.18 -2.96 -9.28
N LEU A 271 -15.18 -2.56 -8.49
CA LEU A 271 -15.75 -3.40 -7.45
C LEU A 271 -16.92 -4.21 -7.99
N TYR A 272 -17.07 -5.40 -7.47
CA TYR A 272 -18.11 -6.35 -7.80
C TYR A 272 -18.73 -6.86 -6.50
N LEU A 273 -20.02 -6.60 -6.31
CA LEU A 273 -20.81 -7.05 -5.17
C LEU A 273 -21.80 -8.11 -5.66
N ALA A 274 -21.87 -9.25 -4.96
CA ALA A 274 -22.78 -10.33 -5.30
C ALA A 274 -23.54 -10.85 -4.09
N GLY A 275 -24.83 -11.14 -4.28
CA GLY A 275 -25.68 -11.76 -3.27
C GLY A 275 -25.89 -10.90 -2.04
N GLY A 276 -25.99 -11.54 -0.89
CA GLY A 276 -26.31 -10.93 0.39
C GLY A 276 -27.77 -11.13 0.80
N GLU A 277 -28.13 -10.46 1.88
CA GLU A 277 -29.45 -10.50 2.49
C GLU A 277 -30.01 -9.08 2.58
N PHE A 278 -31.26 -8.92 2.14
CA PHE A 278 -31.98 -7.67 2.26
C PHE A 278 -32.61 -7.52 3.65
N PRO A 279 -33.08 -6.32 4.04
CA PRO A 279 -33.67 -6.08 5.36
C PRO A 279 -34.92 -6.94 5.67
N ASP A 280 -35.56 -7.53 4.67
CA ASP A 280 -36.69 -8.45 4.83
C ASP A 280 -36.26 -9.91 5.07
N GLY A 281 -34.95 -10.17 5.16
CA GLY A 281 -34.35 -11.49 5.35
C GLY A 281 -34.24 -12.32 4.07
N SER A 282 -34.59 -11.76 2.91
CA SER A 282 -34.50 -12.49 1.64
C SER A 282 -33.06 -12.51 1.12
N ALA A 283 -32.60 -13.71 0.75
CA ALA A 283 -31.32 -13.88 0.06
C ALA A 283 -31.40 -13.30 -1.36
N SER A 284 -30.35 -12.63 -1.81
CA SER A 284 -30.28 -11.97 -3.11
C SER A 284 -29.51 -12.81 -4.12
N ARG A 285 -29.94 -12.71 -5.39
CA ARG A 285 -29.19 -13.21 -6.57
C ARG A 285 -28.47 -12.09 -7.31
N GLU A 286 -28.65 -10.85 -6.88
CA GLU A 286 -28.21 -9.68 -7.64
C GLU A 286 -26.69 -9.55 -7.65
N MET A 287 -26.19 -8.96 -8.73
CA MET A 287 -24.79 -8.65 -8.93
C MET A 287 -24.68 -7.19 -9.33
N TRP A 288 -23.79 -6.46 -8.68
CA TRP A 288 -23.61 -5.04 -8.89
C TRP A 288 -22.14 -4.70 -9.10
N ARG A 289 -21.89 -3.75 -9.98
CA ARG A 289 -20.55 -3.28 -10.32
C ARG A 289 -20.44 -1.80 -10.00
N TYR A 290 -19.43 -1.42 -9.23
CA TYR A 290 -19.11 -0.01 -8.96
C TYR A 290 -18.12 0.50 -9.99
N ASP A 291 -18.48 1.61 -10.63
CA ASP A 291 -17.58 2.37 -11.50
C ASP A 291 -17.01 3.58 -10.75
N PRO A 292 -15.70 3.58 -10.40
CA PRO A 292 -15.09 4.68 -9.66
C PRO A 292 -14.95 5.96 -10.50
N CYS A 293 -15.03 5.89 -11.83
CA CYS A 293 -14.94 7.08 -12.68
C CYS A 293 -16.22 7.92 -12.64
N PHE A 294 -17.37 7.26 -12.51
CA PHE A 294 -18.68 7.92 -12.44
C PHE A 294 -19.26 7.96 -11.03
N ASP A 295 -18.59 7.36 -10.04
CA ASP A 295 -19.08 7.19 -8.67
C ASP A 295 -20.51 6.63 -8.67
N SER A 296 -20.72 5.49 -9.34
CA SER A 296 -22.05 4.90 -9.51
C SER A 296 -22.04 3.38 -9.58
N TRP A 297 -23.16 2.78 -9.17
CA TRP A 297 -23.38 1.34 -9.22
C TRP A 297 -24.24 0.96 -10.42
N ILE A 298 -23.85 -0.11 -11.10
CA ILE A 298 -24.51 -0.65 -12.29
C ILE A 298 -24.90 -2.10 -12.00
N GLU A 299 -26.16 -2.45 -12.28
CA GLU A 299 -26.65 -3.81 -12.16
C GLU A 299 -26.06 -4.70 -13.27
N MET A 300 -25.66 -5.91 -12.90
CA MET A 300 -25.09 -6.92 -13.78
C MET A 300 -26.00 -8.15 -13.83
N ALA A 301 -25.63 -9.17 -14.62
CA ALA A 301 -26.41 -10.39 -14.68
C ALA A 301 -26.49 -11.07 -13.30
N PRO A 302 -27.68 -11.49 -12.84
CA PRO A 302 -27.84 -12.12 -11.54
C PRO A 302 -27.30 -13.56 -11.54
N MET A 303 -26.91 -14.04 -10.36
CA MET A 303 -26.62 -15.45 -10.11
C MET A 303 -27.82 -16.33 -10.43
N ASN A 304 -27.57 -17.61 -10.69
CA ASN A 304 -28.61 -18.61 -10.95
C ASN A 304 -29.43 -18.88 -9.68
N VAL A 305 -28.78 -18.89 -8.51
CA VAL A 305 -29.38 -19.11 -7.20
C VAL A 305 -29.11 -17.90 -6.29
N ALA A 306 -30.07 -17.57 -5.43
CA ALA A 306 -29.88 -16.54 -4.41
C ALA A 306 -28.96 -17.03 -3.29
N ARG A 307 -28.08 -16.16 -2.78
CA ARG A 307 -27.05 -16.52 -1.79
C ARG A 307 -26.84 -15.38 -0.80
N SER A 308 -27.07 -15.63 0.49
CA SER A 308 -26.46 -14.87 1.59
C SER A 308 -25.33 -15.68 2.22
N GLU A 309 -24.44 -15.05 3.00
CA GLU A 309 -23.33 -15.72 3.69
C GLU A 309 -22.40 -16.53 2.76
N LEU A 310 -22.28 -16.10 1.51
CA LEU A 310 -21.45 -16.73 0.49
C LEU A 310 -19.98 -16.33 0.64
N GLY A 311 -19.09 -17.18 0.14
CA GLY A 311 -17.74 -16.75 -0.20
C GLY A 311 -17.72 -16.16 -1.61
N LEU A 312 -17.12 -14.98 -1.80
CA LEU A 312 -16.91 -14.39 -3.12
C LEU A 312 -15.42 -14.11 -3.34
N VAL A 313 -14.91 -14.48 -4.51
CA VAL A 313 -13.48 -14.32 -4.82
C VAL A 313 -13.24 -14.02 -6.30
N MET A 314 -12.29 -13.13 -6.57
CA MET A 314 -11.78 -12.86 -7.92
C MET A 314 -10.65 -13.84 -8.24
N LEU A 315 -10.78 -14.59 -9.33
CA LEU A 315 -9.78 -15.54 -9.80
C LEU A 315 -9.59 -15.41 -11.31
N ASP A 316 -8.42 -14.93 -11.73
CA ASP A 316 -8.01 -14.81 -13.13
C ASP A 316 -9.07 -14.13 -14.04
N GLY A 317 -9.67 -13.04 -13.54
CA GLY A 317 -10.67 -12.25 -14.26
C GLY A 317 -12.10 -12.77 -14.16
N PHE A 318 -12.36 -13.80 -13.36
CA PHE A 318 -13.69 -14.36 -13.11
C PHE A 318 -14.08 -14.22 -11.63
N VAL A 319 -15.36 -13.96 -11.36
CA VAL A 319 -15.88 -13.95 -9.98
C VAL A 319 -16.42 -15.34 -9.66
N TYR A 320 -15.99 -15.94 -8.56
CA TYR A 320 -16.55 -17.20 -8.07
C TYR A 320 -17.38 -16.95 -6.82
N ALA A 321 -18.62 -17.41 -6.83
CA ALA A 321 -19.55 -17.43 -5.71
C ALA A 321 -19.63 -18.86 -5.14
N VAL A 322 -19.23 -19.04 -3.89
CA VAL A 322 -19.04 -20.34 -3.24
C VAL A 322 -20.03 -20.49 -2.08
N GLY A 323 -20.86 -21.53 -2.13
CA GLY A 323 -21.78 -21.88 -1.05
C GLY A 323 -22.77 -20.78 -0.71
N GLY A 324 -23.06 -20.62 0.59
CA GLY A 324 -24.01 -19.66 1.11
C GLY A 324 -25.37 -20.28 1.45
N TRP A 325 -26.32 -19.41 1.79
CA TRP A 325 -27.67 -19.74 2.20
C TRP A 325 -28.69 -19.22 1.19
N GLU A 326 -29.57 -20.10 0.72
CA GLU A 326 -30.62 -19.80 -0.26
C GLU A 326 -31.92 -19.26 0.39
N GLY A 327 -31.97 -19.20 1.73
CA GLY A 327 -33.19 -18.89 2.50
C GLY A 327 -33.83 -20.13 3.12
N ARG A 328 -33.56 -21.32 2.57
CA ARG A 328 -34.08 -22.61 3.09
C ARG A 328 -33.01 -23.66 3.34
N SER A 329 -31.94 -23.63 2.56
CA SER A 329 -30.89 -24.64 2.60
C SER A 329 -29.52 -24.01 2.42
N ARG A 330 -28.50 -24.68 2.96
CA ARG A 330 -27.09 -24.37 2.68
C ARG A 330 -26.75 -24.89 1.29
N LEU A 331 -25.91 -24.17 0.58
CA LEU A 331 -25.49 -24.51 -0.78
C LEU A 331 -24.09 -25.12 -0.77
N ASP A 332 -23.89 -26.16 -1.58
CA ASP A 332 -22.59 -26.69 -1.98
C ASP A 332 -22.17 -26.20 -3.38
N SER A 333 -23.12 -25.68 -4.15
CA SER A 333 -22.90 -25.21 -5.51
C SER A 333 -21.95 -24.02 -5.58
N VAL A 334 -21.16 -23.99 -6.64
CA VAL A 334 -20.25 -22.89 -6.97
C VAL A 334 -20.60 -22.34 -8.34
N GLU A 335 -20.74 -21.02 -8.44
CA GLU A 335 -21.01 -20.33 -9.70
C GLU A 335 -19.82 -19.45 -10.08
N CYS A 336 -19.52 -19.38 -11.38
CA CYS A 336 -18.49 -18.57 -11.96
C CYS A 336 -19.12 -17.54 -12.90
N TYR A 337 -18.84 -16.27 -12.64
CA TYR A 337 -19.25 -15.14 -13.45
C TYR A 337 -18.11 -14.73 -14.37
N ASN A 338 -18.44 -14.56 -15.65
CA ASN A 338 -17.54 -13.98 -16.63
C ASN A 338 -17.93 -12.52 -16.90
N PRO A 339 -17.12 -11.53 -16.48
CA PRO A 339 -17.38 -10.11 -16.71
C PRO A 339 -17.48 -9.71 -18.19
N HIS A 340 -16.83 -10.45 -19.09
CA HIS A 340 -16.84 -10.16 -20.53
C HIS A 340 -18.15 -10.55 -21.20
N THR A 341 -18.75 -11.67 -20.77
CA THR A 341 -20.02 -12.16 -21.32
C THR A 341 -21.22 -11.76 -20.46
N ASN A 342 -20.99 -11.18 -19.27
CA ASN A 342 -22.01 -10.85 -18.28
C ASN A 342 -22.93 -12.05 -18.01
N CYS A 343 -22.35 -13.21 -17.70
CA CYS A 343 -23.10 -14.46 -17.49
C CYS A 343 -22.50 -15.26 -16.34
N TRP A 344 -23.38 -15.94 -15.59
CA TRP A 344 -23.03 -16.92 -14.56
C TRP A 344 -23.17 -18.35 -15.08
N GLN A 345 -22.26 -19.22 -14.66
CA GLN A 345 -22.29 -20.65 -14.97
C GLN A 345 -21.94 -21.47 -13.72
N PHE A 346 -22.59 -22.62 -13.55
CA PHE A 346 -22.21 -23.55 -12.50
C PHE A 346 -20.86 -24.20 -12.79
N THR A 347 -20.09 -24.41 -11.73
CA THR A 347 -18.83 -25.15 -11.73
C THR A 347 -18.92 -26.29 -10.70
N GLN A 348 -17.82 -27.00 -10.45
CA GLN A 348 -17.81 -28.12 -9.51
C GLN A 348 -18.15 -27.64 -8.10
N SER A 349 -19.13 -28.29 -7.49
CA SER A 349 -19.53 -28.04 -6.10
C SER A 349 -18.40 -28.33 -5.11
N VAL A 350 -18.41 -27.61 -3.99
CA VAL A 350 -17.59 -27.96 -2.83
C VAL A 350 -18.06 -29.28 -2.21
N LYS A 351 -17.23 -29.91 -1.39
CA LYS A 351 -17.53 -31.25 -0.83
C LYS A 351 -18.77 -31.26 0.07
N MET A 352 -19.02 -30.17 0.78
CA MET A 352 -20.10 -30.03 1.75
C MET A 352 -20.76 -28.67 1.59
N ALA A 353 -22.08 -28.63 1.74
CA ALA A 353 -22.82 -27.37 1.75
C ALA A 353 -22.37 -26.51 2.94
N VAL A 354 -22.08 -25.23 2.68
CA VAL A 354 -21.35 -24.38 3.63
C VAL A 354 -21.90 -22.95 3.63
N THR A 355 -22.02 -22.34 4.81
CA THR A 355 -22.26 -20.88 4.96
C THR A 355 -21.10 -20.21 5.66
N SER A 356 -20.90 -18.92 5.41
CA SER A 356 -19.79 -18.15 5.97
C SER A 356 -18.40 -18.78 5.77
N PRO A 357 -18.05 -19.32 4.58
CA PRO A 357 -16.71 -19.83 4.34
C PRO A 357 -15.70 -18.68 4.17
N ALA A 358 -14.47 -18.90 4.60
CA ALA A 358 -13.35 -18.04 4.28
C ALA A 358 -12.77 -18.45 2.92
N VAL A 359 -12.90 -17.58 1.90
CA VAL A 359 -12.47 -17.87 0.52
C VAL A 359 -11.42 -16.88 0.03
N VAL A 360 -10.40 -17.37 -0.67
CA VAL A 360 -9.34 -16.53 -1.27
C VAL A 360 -8.82 -17.16 -2.56
N ALA A 361 -8.26 -16.34 -3.43
CA ALA A 361 -7.53 -16.79 -4.62
C ALA A 361 -6.05 -16.60 -4.38
N LEU A 362 -5.25 -17.61 -4.70
CA LEU A 362 -3.79 -17.53 -4.63
C LEU A 362 -3.17 -18.42 -5.72
N ASP A 363 -2.22 -17.88 -6.47
CA ASP A 363 -1.46 -18.60 -7.50
C ASP A 363 -2.35 -19.23 -8.59
N GLY A 364 -3.53 -18.64 -8.85
CA GLY A 364 -4.49 -19.17 -9.84
C GLY A 364 -5.32 -20.34 -9.35
N LEU A 365 -5.37 -20.52 -8.03
CA LEU A 365 -6.19 -21.52 -7.36
C LEU A 365 -7.17 -20.81 -6.42
N LEU A 366 -8.34 -21.41 -6.23
CA LEU A 366 -9.35 -20.92 -5.30
C LEU A 366 -9.32 -21.79 -4.04
N TYR A 367 -9.13 -21.18 -2.88
CA TYR A 367 -9.12 -21.85 -1.60
C TYR A 367 -10.42 -21.56 -0.84
N VAL A 368 -10.98 -22.60 -0.23
CA VAL A 368 -12.14 -22.53 0.65
C VAL A 368 -11.73 -23.13 1.98
N THR A 369 -11.91 -22.38 3.05
CA THR A 369 -11.51 -22.78 4.41
C THR A 369 -12.64 -22.52 5.39
N GLY A 370 -12.88 -23.50 6.26
CA GLY A 370 -13.89 -23.39 7.31
C GLY A 370 -15.32 -23.21 6.78
N GLY A 371 -16.10 -22.44 7.54
CA GLY A 371 -17.52 -22.22 7.31
C GLY A 371 -18.40 -23.17 8.12
N ALA A 372 -19.67 -22.80 8.27
CA ALA A 372 -20.65 -23.57 9.02
C ALA A 372 -21.29 -24.63 8.12
N VAL A 373 -21.16 -25.89 8.54
CA VAL A 373 -21.68 -27.06 7.81
C VAL A 373 -22.77 -27.81 8.58
N LEU A 374 -22.84 -27.62 9.89
CA LEU A 374 -23.83 -28.24 10.79
C LEU A 374 -24.99 -27.28 11.11
N GLU A 375 -26.08 -27.81 11.66
CA GLU A 375 -27.28 -27.02 11.99
C GLU A 375 -27.10 -26.06 13.16
N ASP A 376 -26.22 -26.39 14.10
CA ASP A 376 -25.85 -25.57 15.25
C ASP A 376 -24.96 -24.36 14.89
N GLY A 377 -24.51 -24.27 13.64
CA GLY A 377 -23.65 -23.19 13.15
C GLY A 377 -22.17 -23.40 13.42
N ASP A 378 -21.79 -24.57 13.97
CA ASP A 378 -20.39 -24.89 14.24
C ASP A 378 -19.58 -24.96 12.94
N GLY A 379 -18.39 -24.38 13.01
CA GLY A 379 -17.44 -24.34 11.91
C GLY A 379 -16.73 -25.66 11.67
N THR A 380 -16.23 -25.87 10.45
CA THR A 380 -15.31 -26.97 10.11
C THR A 380 -13.85 -26.50 10.08
N ASP A 381 -12.90 -27.43 10.20
CA ASP A 381 -11.48 -27.22 9.95
C ASP A 381 -11.07 -27.56 8.51
N LEU A 382 -12.02 -27.99 7.68
CA LEU A 382 -11.80 -28.39 6.31
C LEU A 382 -11.22 -27.23 5.48
N ALA A 383 -10.15 -27.53 4.76
CA ALA A 383 -9.54 -26.64 3.78
C ALA A 383 -9.45 -27.37 2.43
N GLN A 384 -9.94 -26.73 1.38
CA GLN A 384 -10.00 -27.29 0.04
C GLN A 384 -9.49 -26.28 -0.98
N VAL A 385 -8.89 -26.78 -2.06
CA VAL A 385 -8.41 -25.97 -3.17
C VAL A 385 -9.02 -26.45 -4.48
N TYR A 386 -9.51 -25.51 -5.28
CA TYR A 386 -10.04 -25.72 -6.62
C TYR A 386 -9.04 -25.25 -7.66
N ASN A 387 -8.76 -26.13 -8.61
CA ASN A 387 -7.99 -25.80 -9.80
C ASN A 387 -8.94 -25.62 -11.00
N PRO A 388 -9.13 -24.38 -11.50
CA PRO A 388 -10.05 -24.13 -12.61
C PRO A 388 -9.59 -24.75 -13.94
N LYS A 389 -8.29 -25.04 -14.09
CA LYS A 389 -7.75 -25.65 -15.32
C LYS A 389 -8.08 -27.13 -15.43
N THR A 390 -8.15 -27.82 -14.29
CA THR A 390 -8.50 -29.25 -14.23
C THR A 390 -9.94 -29.48 -13.81
N ALA A 391 -10.63 -28.43 -13.35
CA ALA A 391 -12.00 -28.49 -12.84
C ALA A 391 -12.14 -29.48 -11.67
N THR A 392 -11.18 -29.48 -10.74
CA THR A 392 -11.11 -30.42 -9.63
C THR A 392 -10.86 -29.72 -8.31
N TRP A 393 -11.57 -30.18 -7.27
CA TRP A 393 -11.29 -29.88 -5.86
C TRP A 393 -10.31 -30.88 -5.27
N THR A 394 -9.42 -30.42 -4.39
CA THR A 394 -8.49 -31.25 -3.63
C THR A 394 -8.47 -30.77 -2.19
N GLU A 395 -8.43 -31.69 -1.23
CA GLU A 395 -8.25 -31.34 0.18
C GLU A 395 -6.78 -31.01 0.45
N VAL A 396 -6.56 -29.93 1.19
CA VAL A 396 -5.24 -29.55 1.70
C VAL A 396 -5.19 -29.83 3.21
N ALA A 397 -4.07 -29.52 3.86
CA ALA A 397 -3.96 -29.69 5.30
C ALA A 397 -5.12 -28.96 6.01
N PRO A 398 -5.81 -29.59 6.97
CA PRO A 398 -6.90 -28.95 7.69
C PRO A 398 -6.36 -27.82 8.58
N MET A 399 -7.20 -26.81 8.83
CA MET A 399 -6.92 -25.76 9.81
C MET A 399 -6.68 -26.37 11.19
N GLN A 400 -5.95 -25.68 12.08
CA GLN A 400 -5.79 -26.18 13.46
C GLN A 400 -7.03 -25.86 14.31
N ILE A 401 -7.88 -24.94 13.83
CA ILE A 401 -9.07 -24.42 14.51
C ILE A 401 -10.26 -24.56 13.55
N ALA A 402 -11.27 -25.33 13.95
CA ALA A 402 -12.52 -25.45 13.22
C ALA A 402 -13.39 -24.20 13.44
N ARG A 403 -13.74 -23.48 12.36
CA ARG A 403 -14.39 -22.16 12.48
C ARG A 403 -15.21 -21.73 11.28
N SER A 404 -16.19 -20.85 11.54
CA SER A 404 -17.06 -20.20 10.56
C SER A 404 -16.99 -18.67 10.68
N GLY A 405 -17.34 -17.95 9.61
CA GLY A 405 -17.38 -16.48 9.60
C GLY A 405 -16.04 -15.82 9.93
N SER A 406 -14.95 -16.49 9.59
CA SER A 406 -13.61 -15.90 9.57
C SER A 406 -13.45 -15.00 8.35
N ALA A 407 -12.64 -13.95 8.48
CA ALA A 407 -12.11 -13.28 7.30
C ALA A 407 -10.91 -14.05 6.75
N ALA A 408 -10.65 -13.91 5.45
CA ALA A 408 -9.41 -14.41 4.86
C ALA A 408 -8.84 -13.45 3.84
N CYS A 409 -7.51 -13.46 3.74
CA CYS A 409 -6.78 -12.67 2.77
C CYS A 409 -5.44 -13.34 2.41
N THR A 410 -4.81 -12.85 1.34
CA THR A 410 -3.48 -13.30 0.92
C THR A 410 -2.44 -12.23 1.18
N LEU A 411 -1.29 -12.63 1.73
CA LEU A 411 -0.13 -11.75 1.89
C LEU A 411 1.14 -12.54 1.62
N LYS A 412 2.00 -12.01 0.73
CA LYS A 412 3.33 -12.56 0.41
C LYS A 412 3.32 -14.08 0.09
N GLY A 413 2.34 -14.51 -0.69
CA GLY A 413 2.21 -15.90 -1.14
C GLY A 413 1.68 -16.88 -0.09
N LYS A 414 1.07 -16.38 0.99
CA LYS A 414 0.42 -17.18 2.03
C LYS A 414 -1.02 -16.75 2.24
N ILE A 415 -1.83 -17.63 2.81
CA ILE A 415 -3.23 -17.39 3.12
C ILE A 415 -3.36 -17.18 4.63
N TYR A 416 -4.08 -16.14 5.04
CA TYR A 416 -4.36 -15.85 6.44
C TYR A 416 -5.85 -16.04 6.70
N VAL A 417 -6.19 -16.79 7.74
CA VAL A 417 -7.56 -16.98 8.24
C VAL A 417 -7.67 -16.36 9.63
N ILE A 418 -8.55 -15.38 9.74
CA ILE A 418 -8.54 -14.37 10.80
C ILE A 418 -9.87 -14.37 11.54
N GLY A 419 -9.81 -14.55 12.86
CA GLY A 419 -10.99 -14.54 13.72
C GLY A 419 -11.98 -15.65 13.39
N GLY A 420 -13.27 -15.35 13.56
CA GLY A 420 -14.38 -16.26 13.33
C GLY A 420 -15.00 -16.82 14.62
N TRP A 421 -15.94 -17.73 14.45
CA TRP A 421 -16.56 -18.49 15.53
C TRP A 421 -15.90 -19.86 15.64
N HIS A 422 -15.23 -20.12 16.77
CA HIS A 422 -14.63 -21.43 17.04
C HIS A 422 -15.69 -22.36 17.63
N ALA A 423 -15.85 -23.55 17.02
CA ALA A 423 -16.77 -24.56 17.53
C ALA A 423 -16.52 -24.80 19.03
N SER A 424 -17.59 -24.84 19.84
CA SER A 424 -17.62 -25.07 21.30
C SER A 424 -17.14 -23.97 22.28
N THR A 425 -16.58 -22.82 21.87
CA THR A 425 -15.96 -21.88 22.86
C THR A 425 -16.04 -20.36 22.57
N GLU A 426 -17.02 -19.86 21.79
CA GLU A 426 -17.20 -18.41 21.47
C GLU A 426 -16.27 -17.84 20.37
N ASN A 427 -16.47 -16.56 20.03
CA ASN A 427 -15.68 -15.77 19.06
C ASN A 427 -14.16 -15.87 19.34
N THR A 428 -13.34 -15.90 18.30
CA THR A 428 -11.88 -15.99 18.44
C THR A 428 -11.14 -14.76 17.90
N ASP A 429 -9.99 -14.46 18.51
CA ASP A 429 -8.98 -13.49 18.08
C ASP A 429 -7.83 -14.16 17.31
N LYS A 430 -7.86 -15.49 17.18
CA LYS A 430 -6.77 -16.29 16.64
C LYS A 430 -6.62 -16.13 15.13
N VAL A 431 -5.37 -16.13 14.69
CA VAL A 431 -4.97 -16.01 13.28
C VAL A 431 -4.12 -17.20 12.90
N GLU A 432 -4.47 -17.84 11.80
CA GLU A 432 -3.67 -18.93 11.21
C GLU A 432 -3.20 -18.53 9.84
N CYS A 433 -1.99 -18.94 9.49
CA CYS A 433 -1.36 -18.72 8.20
C CYS A 433 -1.07 -20.06 7.54
N TYR A 434 -1.58 -20.25 6.32
CA TYR A 434 -1.34 -21.41 5.49
C TYR A 434 -0.28 -21.10 4.43
N ASN A 435 0.73 -21.96 4.36
CA ASN A 435 1.73 -21.93 3.30
C ASN A 435 1.42 -23.02 2.26
N PRO A 436 0.97 -22.67 1.04
CA PRO A 436 0.63 -23.65 0.01
C PRO A 436 1.84 -24.46 -0.48
N LYS A 437 3.06 -23.92 -0.36
CA LYS A 437 4.29 -24.61 -0.79
C LYS A 437 4.65 -25.77 0.13
N THR A 438 4.32 -25.67 1.41
CA THR A 438 4.61 -26.69 2.42
C THR A 438 3.37 -27.48 2.84
N ASN A 439 2.18 -27.04 2.42
CA ASN A 439 0.90 -27.59 2.85
C ASN A 439 0.78 -27.66 4.38
N GLN A 440 1.09 -26.54 5.05
CA GLN A 440 1.10 -26.46 6.52
C GLN A 440 0.49 -25.15 7.02
N TRP A 441 -0.17 -25.25 8.17
CA TRP A 441 -0.71 -24.12 8.93
C TRP A 441 0.20 -23.76 10.09
N THR A 442 0.40 -22.47 10.33
CA THR A 442 1.13 -21.92 11.48
C THR A 442 0.29 -20.85 12.17
N MET A 443 0.31 -20.83 13.50
CA MET A 443 -0.30 -19.75 14.28
C MET A 443 0.49 -18.45 14.11
N CYS A 444 -0.22 -17.33 13.95
CA CYS A 444 0.33 -15.98 14.03
C CYS A 444 -0.10 -15.32 15.34
N ALA A 445 0.41 -14.12 15.62
CA ALA A 445 -0.07 -13.32 16.73
C ALA A 445 -1.59 -13.10 16.65
N PRO A 446 -2.30 -13.24 17.79
CA PRO A 446 -3.74 -13.00 17.83
C PRO A 446 -4.06 -11.51 17.69
N MET A 447 -5.25 -11.22 17.17
CA MET A 447 -5.84 -9.88 17.18
C MET A 447 -5.97 -9.35 18.62
N LYS A 448 -6.16 -8.03 18.75
CA LYS A 448 -6.45 -7.36 20.02
C LYS A 448 -7.87 -7.59 20.47
N GLU A 449 -8.79 -7.75 19.53
CA GLU A 449 -10.20 -8.04 19.81
C GLU A 449 -10.65 -9.33 19.12
N ARG A 450 -11.57 -10.06 19.75
CA ARG A 450 -12.20 -11.24 19.16
C ARG A 450 -13.23 -10.78 18.15
N ARG A 451 -13.20 -11.30 16.92
CA ARG A 451 -14.10 -10.83 15.86
C ARG A 451 -14.73 -12.00 15.13
N TYR A 452 -16.06 -12.00 15.03
CA TYR A 452 -16.83 -12.84 14.13
C TYR A 452 -17.38 -12.00 12.98
N ARG A 453 -17.32 -12.53 11.76
CA ARG A 453 -17.70 -11.85 10.51
C ARG A 453 -17.05 -10.46 10.32
N PRO A 454 -15.73 -10.30 10.55
CA PRO A 454 -15.06 -9.06 10.21
C PRO A 454 -14.80 -8.96 8.69
N GLY A 455 -14.56 -7.74 8.20
CA GLY A 455 -13.96 -7.52 6.89
C GLY A 455 -12.42 -7.55 6.98
N ALA A 456 -11.74 -8.02 5.95
CA ALA A 456 -10.28 -7.91 5.82
C ALA A 456 -9.84 -7.37 4.46
N ALA A 457 -8.84 -6.49 4.47
CA ALA A 457 -8.20 -5.96 3.27
C ALA A 457 -6.67 -5.92 3.44
N VAL A 458 -5.93 -5.97 2.34
CA VAL A 458 -4.47 -5.86 2.35
C VAL A 458 -4.05 -4.58 1.64
N VAL A 459 -3.33 -3.72 2.36
CA VAL A 459 -2.83 -2.43 1.86
C VAL A 459 -1.38 -2.29 2.28
N ASP A 460 -0.50 -1.88 1.36
CA ASP A 460 0.92 -1.63 1.63
C ASP A 460 1.64 -2.81 2.35
N GLY A 461 1.30 -4.04 1.96
CA GLY A 461 1.87 -5.26 2.54
C GLY A 461 1.45 -5.56 3.98
N LYS A 462 0.39 -4.93 4.47
CA LYS A 462 -0.18 -5.12 5.81
C LYS A 462 -1.62 -5.56 5.73
N ILE A 463 -2.05 -6.41 6.67
CA ILE A 463 -3.44 -6.86 6.77
C ILE A 463 -4.18 -5.90 7.68
N TYR A 464 -5.34 -5.45 7.23
CA TYR A 464 -6.26 -4.62 7.99
C TYR A 464 -7.55 -5.40 8.22
N VAL A 465 -8.04 -5.39 9.46
CA VAL A 465 -9.29 -6.04 9.88
C VAL A 465 -10.22 -4.97 10.41
N LEU A 466 -11.45 -4.96 9.92
CA LEU A 466 -12.46 -3.94 10.20
C LEU A 466 -13.75 -4.60 10.65
N GLY A 467 -14.38 -4.00 11.66
CA GLY A 467 -15.70 -4.42 12.15
C GLY A 467 -15.77 -5.86 12.64
N GLY A 468 -16.95 -6.45 12.49
CA GLY A 468 -17.30 -7.74 13.07
C GLY A 468 -18.01 -7.59 14.42
N GLU A 469 -18.37 -8.72 15.00
CA GLU A 469 -19.11 -8.81 16.25
C GLU A 469 -18.43 -9.71 17.29
N GLU A 470 -18.70 -9.44 18.56
CA GLU A 470 -18.31 -10.23 19.73
C GLU A 470 -19.55 -10.53 20.57
N GLY A 471 -19.98 -11.80 20.62
CA GLY A 471 -21.25 -12.17 21.23
C GLY A 471 -22.46 -11.60 20.47
N TRP A 472 -23.58 -11.37 21.19
CA TRP A 472 -24.87 -11.04 20.57
C TRP A 472 -25.11 -9.54 20.34
N ASP A 473 -24.46 -8.66 21.13
CA ASP A 473 -24.80 -7.22 21.17
C ASP A 473 -23.59 -6.28 21.01
N ARG A 474 -22.39 -6.80 20.74
CA ARG A 474 -21.18 -5.96 20.58
C ARG A 474 -20.68 -6.00 19.14
N TYR A 475 -20.91 -4.92 18.43
CA TYR A 475 -20.32 -4.65 17.12
C TYR A 475 -19.04 -3.84 17.29
N HIS A 476 -18.01 -4.16 16.49
CA HIS A 476 -16.76 -3.43 16.48
C HIS A 476 -16.77 -2.31 15.42
N ASP A 477 -16.14 -1.20 15.76
CA ASP A 477 -15.77 -0.10 14.86
C ASP A 477 -14.24 0.01 14.71
N THR A 478 -13.47 -0.52 15.66
CA THR A 478 -12.01 -0.51 15.63
C THR A 478 -11.42 -1.16 14.37
N ILE A 479 -10.32 -0.58 13.90
CA ILE A 479 -9.51 -1.05 12.77
C ILE A 479 -8.20 -1.57 13.32
N GLU A 480 -7.91 -2.84 13.08
CA GLU A 480 -6.67 -3.48 13.48
C GLU A 480 -5.75 -3.74 12.30
N ARG A 481 -4.45 -3.48 12.47
CA ARG A 481 -3.42 -3.68 11.45
C ARG A 481 -2.39 -4.69 11.92
N TYR A 482 -2.11 -5.68 11.07
CA TYR A 482 -1.07 -6.67 11.26
C TYR A 482 0.17 -6.38 10.43
N CYS A 483 1.34 -6.53 11.05
CA CYS A 483 2.64 -6.44 10.42
C CYS A 483 3.31 -7.82 10.46
N GLU A 484 3.51 -8.46 9.30
CA GLU A 484 4.14 -9.78 9.22
C GLU A 484 5.59 -9.77 9.73
N ASP A 485 6.34 -8.70 9.48
CA ASP A 485 7.76 -8.63 9.82
C ASP A 485 8.01 -8.62 11.34
N THR A 486 7.03 -8.15 12.11
CA THR A 486 7.08 -8.11 13.58
C THR A 486 6.16 -9.13 14.24
N ASP A 487 5.28 -9.78 13.49
CA ASP A 487 4.19 -10.64 13.99
C ASP A 487 3.39 -9.95 15.12
N THR A 488 2.87 -8.75 14.83
CA THR A 488 2.11 -7.96 15.81
C THR A 488 0.90 -7.26 15.21
N TRP A 489 -0.16 -7.18 16.01
CA TRP A 489 -1.34 -6.35 15.75
C TRP A 489 -1.30 -5.02 16.52
N GLU A 490 -1.88 -3.98 15.93
CA GLU A 490 -2.10 -2.68 16.55
C GLU A 490 -3.46 -2.09 16.12
N ILE A 491 -4.13 -1.34 16.99
CA ILE A 491 -5.34 -0.59 16.64
C ILE A 491 -4.89 0.74 16.01
N VAL A 492 -5.33 1.02 14.78
CA VAL A 492 -4.87 2.18 13.98
C VAL A 492 -5.93 3.23 13.75
N GLY A 493 -7.19 2.94 14.05
CA GLY A 493 -8.32 3.84 13.83
C GLY A 493 -9.65 3.17 14.14
N GLU A 494 -10.73 3.88 13.81
CA GLU A 494 -12.11 3.46 14.04
C GLU A 494 -12.95 3.78 12.80
N MET A 495 -13.95 2.94 12.53
CA MET A 495 -14.98 3.15 11.51
C MET A 495 -16.01 4.19 11.99
N PRO A 496 -16.70 4.89 11.08
CA PRO A 496 -17.75 5.83 11.46
C PRO A 496 -18.96 5.18 12.16
N THR A 497 -19.13 3.87 12.00
CA THR A 497 -20.20 3.09 12.63
C THR A 497 -19.68 1.69 12.92
N SER A 498 -19.97 1.18 14.12
CA SER A 498 -19.73 -0.22 14.44
C SER A 498 -20.67 -1.10 13.63
N ARG A 499 -20.14 -2.15 13.01
CA ARG A 499 -20.94 -3.06 12.14
C ARG A 499 -20.25 -4.40 11.94
N SER A 500 -21.04 -5.44 11.71
CA SER A 500 -20.59 -6.76 11.27
C SER A 500 -21.05 -7.02 9.84
N TRP A 501 -20.61 -8.13 9.25
CA TRP A 501 -21.00 -8.53 7.89
C TRP A 501 -20.70 -7.51 6.78
N LEU A 502 -19.85 -6.52 7.08
CA LEU A 502 -19.30 -5.68 6.04
C LEU A 502 -18.35 -6.51 5.19
N SER A 503 -18.30 -6.20 3.91
CA SER A 503 -17.17 -6.61 3.08
C SER A 503 -16.23 -5.44 2.89
N CYS A 504 -14.94 -5.71 2.81
CA CYS A 504 -13.96 -4.69 2.46
C CYS A 504 -12.87 -5.21 1.53
N VAL A 505 -12.33 -4.31 0.72
CA VAL A 505 -11.26 -4.60 -0.25
C VAL A 505 -10.35 -3.39 -0.36
N SER A 506 -9.10 -3.61 -0.80
CA SER A 506 -8.22 -2.51 -1.18
C SER A 506 -8.52 -2.02 -2.60
N LEU A 507 -8.46 -0.72 -2.80
CA LEU A 507 -8.73 -0.07 -4.08
C LEU A 507 -7.80 1.12 -4.27
N GLN A 508 -7.23 1.28 -5.47
CA GLN A 508 -6.50 2.50 -5.82
C GLN A 508 -7.49 3.54 -6.37
N LEU A 509 -7.68 4.64 -5.63
CA LEU A 509 -8.50 5.78 -6.02
C LEU A 509 -7.64 6.98 -6.40
N ARG A 510 -8.11 7.80 -7.35
CA ARG A 510 -7.53 9.13 -7.58
C ARG A 510 -8.00 10.10 -6.51
N LYS A 511 -7.08 10.86 -5.94
CA LYS A 511 -7.30 11.74 -4.79
C LYS A 511 -8.33 12.83 -5.07
N ASP A 512 -8.51 13.29 -6.32
CA ASP A 512 -9.67 14.09 -6.76
C ASP A 512 -9.80 14.09 -8.31
N ILE A 513 -10.96 13.70 -8.84
CA ILE A 513 -11.48 14.20 -10.13
C ILE A 513 -12.78 14.96 -9.81
N HIS A 514 -12.65 16.10 -9.16
CA HIS A 514 -13.72 17.09 -9.11
C HIS A 514 -13.23 18.37 -9.78
N SER A 515 -13.18 18.30 -11.11
CA SER A 515 -13.45 19.42 -12.03
C SER A 515 -13.56 18.88 -13.45
N CYS A 516 -14.64 18.16 -13.74
CA CYS A 516 -15.14 18.16 -15.11
C CYS A 516 -15.60 19.59 -15.42
N PRO A 517 -15.08 20.28 -16.43
CA PRO A 517 -15.63 21.55 -16.88
C PRO A 517 -17.08 21.30 -17.33
N GLY A 518 -18.00 22.15 -16.87
CA GLY A 518 -19.43 21.98 -17.03
C GLY A 518 -19.87 21.75 -18.48
N THR A 519 -20.88 20.90 -18.62
CA THR A 519 -21.79 20.94 -19.75
C THR A 519 -22.41 22.35 -19.83
N PRO A 520 -22.41 23.03 -20.98
CA PRO A 520 -23.17 24.26 -21.14
C PRO A 520 -24.66 23.94 -21.06
N ASN A 521 -25.39 24.70 -20.26
CA ASN A 521 -26.85 24.76 -20.37
C ASN A 521 -27.19 25.41 -21.72
N ASP A 522 -27.88 24.67 -22.59
CA ASP A 522 -28.79 25.21 -23.60
C ASP A 522 -30.20 24.64 -23.34
#